data_AF-A0A2M6Z4R3-F1
#
_entry.id   AF-A0A2M6Z4R3-F1
#
_cell.length_a   1.000
_cell.length_b   1.000
_cell.length_c   1.000
_cell.angle_alpha   90.00
_cell.angle_beta   90.00
_cell.angle_gamma   90.00
#
_symmetry.space_group_name_H-M   'P 1'
#
loop_
_entity.id
_entity.type
_entity.pdbx_description
1 polymer ?
#
loop_
_entity_poly.entity_id
_entity_poly.type
_entity_poly.pdbx_seq_one_letter_code
_entity_poly.pdbx_strand_id
1 'polypeptide(L)'
;MKQIRIETPLAESGIRTLLVNGIYFHSKYDPVREAERTAAEISESHAVILFSPGLGYSADIIRNKTKFLFLIERHEELAKLRPDLEMIIFPDSETIQNIIFSIEDLTKGKLSIVSGTYLDEDHDYYSSLRHAAETAVDELATHVITFNAFESVWRKNLIENESFIRSAEKNKTVSWITELDGAFRNRTIFILSAGPSLDEDLEFLAGYSFQRTNLKRNAVVIAVDSALKSVLHAGVIPDYVCSVDPQKIKASSLDCIGDIPLLASVLSPNEILKKAKKIYLFGQGHPLEEKFFVKKDSVMSDIGGSVATAAAVLALRFGAKCIVLVGQDLALTEKKMYSRGNVQEEEKVSRSTRFCSAENCIMSLWRQRNLRRVQSVDGNWVMTTPVLDSYRLHFEKIALENPQVRFIQTSMHGAKIGIEHIPISKLLEMLSKGADRNE
;
A
#
# COMPACT_ATOMS: atom_id res chain seq x y z
N MET A 1 31.99 9.84 16.96
CA MET A 1 32.84 9.12 16.00
C MET A 1 34.27 9.19 16.49
N LYS A 2 35.07 8.13 16.33
CA LYS A 2 36.52 8.21 16.60
C LYS A 2 37.12 9.17 15.58
N GLN A 3 38.08 9.99 16.00
CA GLN A 3 38.79 10.88 15.11
C GLN A 3 39.62 10.04 14.12
N ILE A 4 39.32 10.14 12.83
CA ILE A 4 40.06 9.44 11.77
C ILE A 4 41.29 10.26 11.36
N ARG A 5 42.42 9.58 11.15
CA ARG A 5 43.65 10.21 10.64
C ARG A 5 43.66 10.09 9.12
N ILE A 6 43.68 11.24 8.45
CA ILE A 6 43.62 11.36 6.99
C ILE A 6 44.94 11.88 6.46
N GLU A 7 45.49 11.22 5.45
CA GLU A 7 46.67 11.66 4.70
C GLU A 7 46.40 11.50 3.19
N THR A 8 46.92 12.43 2.38
CA THR A 8 46.80 12.37 0.92
C THR A 8 48.19 12.35 0.24
N PRO A 9 48.95 11.26 0.37
CA PRO A 9 50.27 11.15 -0.24
C PRO A 9 50.18 11.04 -1.76
N LEU A 10 51.31 11.18 -2.46
CA LEU A 10 51.40 10.88 -3.89
C LEU A 10 51.54 9.37 -4.08
N ALA A 11 50.75 8.82 -5.01
CA ALA A 11 50.94 7.48 -5.56
C ALA A 11 52.18 7.43 -6.47
N GLU A 12 52.62 6.24 -6.86
CA GLU A 12 53.73 6.07 -7.81
C GLU A 12 53.47 6.77 -9.17
N SER A 13 52.21 6.88 -9.58
CA SER A 13 51.79 7.64 -10.77
C SER A 13 51.93 9.17 -10.64
N GLY A 14 52.24 9.68 -9.45
CA GLY A 14 52.28 11.12 -9.17
C GLY A 14 50.91 11.75 -8.89
N ILE A 15 49.83 10.96 -8.86
CA ILE A 15 48.47 11.40 -8.49
C ILE A 15 48.27 11.19 -6.99
N ARG A 16 47.50 12.06 -6.33
CA ARG A 16 47.19 11.87 -4.90
C ARG A 16 46.40 10.59 -4.67
N THR A 17 46.76 9.84 -3.64
CA THR A 17 45.94 8.75 -3.09
C THR A 17 45.39 9.18 -1.73
N LEU A 18 44.53 8.36 -1.13
CA LEU A 18 43.93 8.59 0.18
C LEU A 18 44.33 7.47 1.13
N LEU A 19 44.89 7.87 2.28
CA LEU A 19 45.25 6.98 3.37
C LEU A 19 44.45 7.38 4.60
N VAL A 20 43.62 6.48 5.13
CA VAL A 20 42.81 6.71 6.33
C VAL A 20 43.18 5.65 7.36
N ASN A 21 43.67 6.07 8.53
CA ASN A 21 44.13 5.17 9.59
C ASN A 21 45.14 4.09 9.11
N GLY A 22 45.96 4.43 8.10
CA GLY A 22 46.94 3.50 7.50
C GLY A 22 46.38 2.58 6.42
N ILE A 23 45.09 2.69 6.08
CA ILE A 23 44.44 1.94 5.00
C ILE A 23 44.34 2.81 3.75
N TYR A 24 44.80 2.29 2.63
CA TYR A 24 44.68 2.96 1.34
C TYR A 24 43.24 2.84 0.82
N PHE A 25 42.57 3.98 0.65
CA PHE A 25 41.24 4.05 0.06
C PHE A 25 41.29 4.07 -1.47
N HIS A 26 42.45 4.44 -2.02
CA HIS A 26 42.77 4.38 -3.44
C HIS A 26 44.14 3.73 -3.63
N SER A 27 44.38 3.19 -4.82
CA SER A 27 45.60 2.52 -5.22
C SER A 27 46.83 3.36 -4.92
N LYS A 28 47.81 2.77 -4.24
CA LYS A 28 49.12 3.39 -4.01
C LYS A 28 49.96 3.52 -5.29
N TYR A 29 49.57 2.81 -6.35
CA TYR A 29 50.26 2.80 -7.64
C TYR A 29 49.65 3.82 -8.60
N ASP A 30 48.34 3.72 -8.84
CA ASP A 30 47.61 4.57 -9.78
C ASP A 30 46.10 4.61 -9.45
N PRO A 31 45.66 5.64 -8.70
CA PRO A 31 44.25 5.83 -8.31
C PRO A 31 43.28 5.97 -9.49
N VAL A 32 43.71 6.62 -10.58
CA VAL A 32 42.83 6.87 -11.74
C VAL A 32 42.62 5.57 -12.50
N ARG A 33 43.67 4.79 -12.70
CA ARG A 33 43.56 3.48 -13.38
C ARG A 33 42.74 2.47 -12.59
N GLU A 34 42.77 2.52 -11.26
CA GLU A 34 41.84 1.75 -10.43
C GLU A 34 40.39 2.17 -10.68
N ALA A 35 40.11 3.48 -10.63
CA ALA A 35 38.77 4.01 -10.87
C ALA A 35 38.25 3.65 -12.27
N GLU A 36 39.09 3.67 -13.30
CA GLU A 36 38.74 3.20 -14.65
C GLU A 36 38.33 1.74 -14.67
N ARG A 37 39.02 0.87 -13.93
CA ARG A 37 38.66 -0.56 -13.83
C ARG A 37 37.33 -0.76 -13.12
N THR A 38 37.14 -0.12 -11.97
CA THR A 38 35.86 -0.16 -11.24
C THR A 38 34.72 0.36 -12.12
N ALA A 39 34.94 1.46 -12.84
CA ALA A 39 33.93 2.02 -13.73
C ALA A 39 33.68 1.15 -14.98
N ALA A 40 34.65 0.34 -15.43
CA ALA A 40 34.50 -0.56 -16.57
C ALA A 40 33.56 -1.74 -16.28
N GLU A 41 33.50 -2.20 -15.02
CA GLU A 41 32.60 -3.28 -14.58
C GLU A 41 31.13 -2.83 -14.50
N ILE A 42 30.90 -1.51 -14.45
CA ILE A 42 29.57 -0.92 -14.42
C ILE A 42 29.07 -0.77 -15.86
N SER A 43 28.08 -1.60 -16.22
CA SER A 43 27.29 -1.39 -17.44
C SER A 43 26.55 -0.06 -17.36
N GLU A 44 26.20 0.53 -18.50
CA GLU A 44 25.29 1.69 -18.51
C GLU A 44 24.07 1.40 -17.63
N SER A 45 23.89 2.25 -16.63
CA SER A 45 22.92 2.07 -15.55
C SER A 45 22.10 3.34 -15.42
N HIS A 46 20.81 3.19 -15.20
CA HIS A 46 19.92 4.34 -15.06
C HIS A 46 20.26 5.15 -13.80
N ALA A 47 20.62 4.46 -12.72
CA ALA A 47 21.12 5.06 -11.51
C ALA A 47 22.31 4.27 -10.93
N VAL A 48 23.20 4.97 -10.23
CA VAL A 48 24.31 4.36 -9.47
C VAL A 48 24.37 4.94 -8.06
N ILE A 49 24.49 4.06 -7.07
CA ILE A 49 24.89 4.43 -5.70
C ILE A 49 26.35 4.03 -5.51
N LEU A 50 27.19 5.01 -5.15
CA LEU A 50 28.59 4.79 -4.80
C LEU A 50 28.81 5.06 -3.31
N PHE A 51 29.10 3.99 -2.56
CA PHE A 51 29.46 4.05 -1.15
C PHE A 51 30.96 4.34 -0.99
N SER A 52 31.32 5.20 -0.03
CA SER A 52 32.71 5.57 0.30
C SER A 52 33.53 5.98 -0.94
N PRO A 53 33.22 7.13 -1.57
CA PRO A 53 33.90 7.56 -2.79
C PRO A 53 35.37 7.97 -2.57
N GLY A 54 35.79 8.24 -1.33
CA GLY A 54 37.11 8.79 -1.00
C GLY A 54 37.37 10.10 -1.77
N LEU A 55 38.52 10.22 -2.44
CA LEU A 55 38.83 11.33 -3.35
C LEU A 55 37.99 11.41 -4.63
N GLY A 56 37.03 10.50 -4.87
CA GLY A 56 36.01 10.65 -5.91
C GLY A 56 36.42 10.25 -7.32
N TYR A 57 37.58 9.61 -7.53
CA TYR A 57 38.04 9.20 -8.87
C TYR A 57 37.01 8.35 -9.63
N SER A 58 36.40 7.37 -8.96
CA SER A 58 35.34 6.55 -9.56
C SER A 58 34.07 7.37 -9.84
N ALA A 59 33.72 8.33 -8.97
CA ALA A 59 32.56 9.18 -9.16
C ALA A 59 32.69 10.04 -10.43
N ASP A 60 33.87 10.62 -10.67
CA ASP A 60 34.16 11.47 -11.83
C ASP A 60 33.97 10.70 -13.16
N ILE A 61 34.32 9.41 -13.19
CA ILE A 61 34.16 8.55 -14.37
C ILE A 61 32.71 8.05 -14.50
N ILE A 62 32.12 7.57 -13.41
CA ILE A 62 30.78 6.95 -13.39
C ILE A 62 29.69 7.95 -13.77
N ARG A 63 29.85 9.24 -13.45
CA ARG A 63 28.88 10.30 -13.76
C ARG A 63 28.52 10.35 -15.26
N ASN A 64 29.42 9.94 -16.15
CA ASN A 64 29.17 9.91 -17.60
C ASN A 64 28.45 8.63 -18.09
N LYS A 65 28.28 7.62 -17.22
CA LYS A 65 27.65 6.32 -17.53
C LYS A 65 26.25 6.14 -16.94
N THR A 66 25.74 7.17 -16.26
CA THR A 66 24.46 7.08 -15.54
C THR A 66 23.69 8.40 -15.57
N LYS A 67 22.36 8.31 -15.47
CA LYS A 67 21.49 9.49 -15.39
C LYS A 67 21.47 10.05 -13.97
N PHE A 68 21.49 9.18 -12.95
CA PHE A 68 21.47 9.57 -11.54
C PHE A 68 22.64 8.95 -10.80
N LEU A 69 23.43 9.78 -10.11
CA LEU A 69 24.58 9.33 -9.31
C LEU A 69 24.42 9.82 -7.87
N PHE A 70 24.37 8.88 -6.92
CA PHE A 70 24.31 9.18 -5.49
C PHE A 70 25.61 8.77 -4.82
N LEU A 71 26.26 9.72 -4.15
CA LEU A 71 27.51 9.51 -3.44
C LEU A 71 27.23 9.48 -1.94
N ILE A 72 27.57 8.38 -1.26
CA ILE A 72 27.26 8.20 0.15
C ILE A 72 28.56 8.08 0.95
N GLU A 73 28.72 8.96 1.94
CA GLU A 73 29.90 9.00 2.79
C GLU A 73 29.50 8.99 4.26
N ARG A 74 30.16 8.17 5.09
CA ARG A 74 29.90 8.09 6.52
C ARG A 74 30.58 9.24 7.27
N HIS A 75 31.80 9.60 6.87
CA HIS A 75 32.65 10.54 7.60
C HIS A 75 32.69 11.91 6.92
N GLU A 76 32.22 12.93 7.62
CA GLU A 76 32.17 14.31 7.11
C GLU A 76 33.57 14.82 6.71
N GLU A 77 34.62 14.39 7.41
CA GLU A 77 36.00 14.75 7.13
C GLU A 77 36.49 14.24 5.77
N LEU A 78 35.97 13.10 5.29
CA LEU A 78 36.28 12.57 3.96
C LEU A 78 35.55 13.35 2.87
N ALA A 79 34.27 13.69 3.10
CA ALA A 79 33.48 14.51 2.17
C ALA A 79 34.12 15.88 1.93
N LYS A 80 34.72 16.48 2.97
CA LYS A 80 35.42 17.77 2.90
C LYS A 80 36.65 17.78 1.97
N LEU A 81 37.18 16.61 1.60
CA LEU A 81 38.31 16.52 0.66
C LEU A 81 37.90 16.81 -0.80
N ARG A 82 36.61 16.67 -1.13
CA ARG A 82 36.02 16.92 -2.45
C ARG A 82 34.71 17.71 -2.30
N PRO A 83 34.79 19.00 -1.89
CA PRO A 83 33.60 19.82 -1.67
C PRO A 83 32.80 20.10 -2.96
N ASP A 84 33.40 19.82 -4.13
CA ASP A 84 32.77 19.88 -5.45
C ASP A 84 31.85 18.68 -5.74
N LEU A 85 31.95 17.60 -4.94
CA LEU A 85 31.08 16.45 -5.03
C LEU A 85 29.95 16.58 -4.00
N GLU A 86 28.71 16.62 -4.48
CA GLU A 86 27.53 16.56 -3.61
C GLU A 86 27.39 15.15 -3.03
N MET A 87 27.88 14.98 -1.80
CA MET A 87 27.81 13.73 -1.04
C MET A 87 26.70 13.79 0.00
N ILE A 88 25.99 12.68 0.17
CA ILE A 88 25.02 12.47 1.24
C ILE A 88 25.79 11.90 2.43
N ILE A 89 25.88 12.72 3.48
CA ILE A 89 26.73 12.43 4.64
C ILE A 89 25.91 11.75 5.72
N PHE A 90 26.39 10.59 6.16
CA PHE A 90 25.83 9.80 7.25
C PHE A 90 24.32 9.49 7.13
N PRO A 91 23.79 9.07 5.96
CA PRO A 91 22.39 8.70 5.87
C PRO A 91 22.07 7.42 6.65
N ASP A 92 20.80 7.26 7.00
CA ASP A 92 20.22 6.01 7.50
C ASP A 92 19.59 5.19 6.36
N SER A 93 19.11 3.99 6.70
CA SER A 93 18.45 3.09 5.76
C SER A 93 17.19 3.69 5.14
N GLU A 94 16.41 4.47 5.90
CA GLU A 94 15.18 5.11 5.42
C GLU A 94 15.49 6.16 4.34
N THR A 95 16.53 6.96 4.56
CA THR A 95 17.01 7.94 3.58
C THR A 95 17.40 7.26 2.26
N ILE A 96 18.12 6.12 2.32
CA ILE A 96 18.48 5.35 1.14
C ILE A 96 17.25 4.83 0.40
N GLN A 97 16.26 4.30 1.12
CA GLN A 97 15.01 3.83 0.51
C GLN A 97 14.26 4.97 -0.18
N ASN A 98 14.15 6.12 0.46
CA ASN A 98 13.49 7.31 -0.12
C ASN A 98 14.20 7.80 -1.39
N ILE A 99 15.54 7.77 -1.42
CA ILE A 99 16.31 8.07 -2.63
C ILE A 99 15.90 7.11 -3.74
N ILE A 100 15.90 5.79 -3.48
CA ILE A 100 15.51 4.79 -4.49
C ILE A 100 14.10 5.02 -5.02
N PHE A 101 13.14 5.29 -4.14
CA PHE A 101 11.75 5.55 -4.53
C PHE A 101 11.57 6.85 -5.30
N SER A 102 12.47 7.82 -5.14
CA SER A 102 12.44 9.09 -5.88
C SER A 102 12.99 9.01 -7.31
N ILE A 103 13.71 7.94 -7.66
CA ILE A 103 14.32 7.81 -8.98
C ILE A 103 13.25 7.47 -10.02
N GLU A 104 12.92 8.47 -10.85
CA GLU A 104 12.00 8.30 -11.97
C GLU A 104 12.44 7.19 -12.92
N ASP A 105 11.50 6.36 -13.39
CA ASP A 105 11.73 5.26 -14.33
C ASP A 105 12.78 4.21 -13.88
N LEU A 106 13.16 4.15 -12.60
CA LEU A 106 14.08 3.12 -12.11
C LEU A 106 13.57 1.71 -12.40
N THR A 107 12.25 1.54 -12.43
CA THR A 107 11.55 0.30 -12.78
C THR A 107 11.80 -0.21 -14.21
N LYS A 108 12.24 0.67 -15.11
CA LYS A 108 12.61 0.34 -16.50
C LYS A 108 14.13 0.35 -16.71
N GLY A 109 14.88 0.77 -15.70
CA GLY A 109 16.33 0.95 -15.72
C GLY A 109 17.06 0.00 -14.79
N LYS A 110 18.40 0.00 -14.85
CA LYS A 110 19.27 -0.74 -13.92
C LYS A 110 19.77 0.18 -12.82
N LEU A 111 19.62 -0.24 -11.56
CA LEU A 111 20.40 0.32 -10.43
C LEU A 111 21.70 -0.48 -10.29
N SER A 112 22.83 0.20 -10.18
CA SER A 112 24.09 -0.42 -9.75
C SER A 112 24.53 0.12 -8.40
N ILE A 113 24.91 -0.77 -7.49
CA ILE A 113 25.43 -0.40 -6.15
C ILE A 113 26.89 -0.79 -6.08
N VAL A 114 27.74 0.22 -5.93
CA VAL A 114 29.21 0.12 -5.97
C VAL A 114 29.75 0.57 -4.62
N SER A 115 30.76 -0.13 -4.13
CA SER A 115 31.46 0.24 -2.90
C SER A 115 32.91 0.57 -3.23
N GLY A 116 33.36 1.75 -2.83
CA GLY A 116 34.77 2.03 -2.65
C GLY A 116 35.28 1.40 -1.35
N THR A 117 36.57 1.59 -1.10
CA THR A 117 37.21 1.14 0.14
C THR A 117 36.70 1.97 1.33
N TYR A 118 36.47 1.32 2.47
CA TYR A 118 36.09 1.94 3.74
C TYR A 118 36.76 1.22 4.91
N LEU A 119 36.69 1.77 6.12
CA LEU A 119 37.27 1.15 7.32
C LEU A 119 36.48 -0.09 7.74
N ASP A 120 37.14 -1.10 8.33
CA ASP A 120 36.45 -2.31 8.80
C ASP A 120 35.30 -2.02 9.79
N GLU A 121 35.44 -0.97 10.62
CA GLU A 121 34.39 -0.52 11.55
C GLU A 121 33.16 0.12 10.86
N ASP A 122 33.25 0.36 9.56
CA ASP A 122 32.18 0.87 8.70
C ASP A 122 31.46 -0.23 7.92
N HIS A 123 31.93 -1.47 7.99
CA HIS A 123 31.35 -2.59 7.25
C HIS A 123 29.85 -2.77 7.52
N ASP A 124 29.45 -2.87 8.79
CA ASP A 124 28.05 -3.10 9.15
C ASP A 124 27.15 -1.93 8.74
N TYR A 125 27.69 -0.71 8.79
CA TYR A 125 26.99 0.49 8.34
C TYR A 125 26.70 0.42 6.84
N TYR A 126 27.72 0.29 5.99
CA TYR A 126 27.52 0.23 4.54
C TYR A 126 26.76 -1.03 4.10
N SER A 127 26.93 -2.15 4.79
CA SER A 127 26.16 -3.38 4.56
C SER A 127 24.67 -3.16 4.82
N SER A 128 24.31 -2.48 5.90
CA SER A 128 22.91 -2.15 6.22
C SER A 128 22.27 -1.24 5.17
N LEU A 129 23.00 -0.23 4.67
CA LEU A 129 22.53 0.66 3.61
C LEU A 129 22.38 -0.07 2.28
N ARG A 130 23.33 -0.96 1.96
CA ARG A 130 23.25 -1.81 0.77
C ARG A 130 21.99 -2.66 0.79
N HIS A 131 21.72 -3.33 1.91
CA HIS A 131 20.55 -4.16 2.07
C HIS A 131 19.25 -3.36 1.95
N ALA A 132 19.22 -2.13 2.50
CA ALA A 132 18.08 -1.24 2.37
C ALA A 132 17.81 -0.83 0.92
N ALA A 133 18.87 -0.51 0.15
CA ALA A 133 18.76 -0.20 -1.28
C ALA A 133 18.26 -1.40 -2.10
N GLU A 134 18.84 -2.58 -1.88
CA GLU A 134 18.43 -3.82 -2.56
C GLU A 134 16.97 -4.17 -2.26
N THR A 135 16.54 -4.03 -1.00
CA THR A 135 15.14 -4.25 -0.59
C THR A 135 14.18 -3.29 -1.29
N ALA A 136 14.53 -1.99 -1.38
CA ALA A 136 13.69 -1.01 -2.06
C ALA A 136 13.55 -1.28 -3.56
N VAL A 137 14.62 -1.78 -4.21
CA VAL A 137 14.56 -2.20 -5.61
C VAL A 137 13.64 -3.41 -5.79
N ASP A 138 13.73 -4.40 -4.91
CA ASP A 138 12.84 -5.58 -4.96
C ASP A 138 11.37 -5.20 -4.76
N GLU A 139 11.09 -4.25 -3.86
CA GLU A 139 9.75 -3.69 -3.67
C GLU A 139 9.24 -3.02 -4.95
N LEU A 140 10.05 -2.15 -5.57
CA LEU A 140 9.71 -1.52 -6.85
C LEU A 140 9.48 -2.54 -7.97
N ALA A 141 10.34 -3.56 -8.09
CA ALA A 141 10.21 -4.61 -9.09
C ALA A 141 8.91 -5.43 -8.91
N THR A 142 8.56 -5.73 -7.66
CA THR A 142 7.30 -6.41 -7.33
C THR A 142 6.09 -5.58 -7.74
N HIS A 143 6.13 -4.26 -7.51
CA HIS A 143 5.10 -3.34 -7.97
C HIS A 143 4.93 -3.36 -9.49
N VAL A 144 6.02 -3.42 -10.26
CA VAL A 144 6.00 -3.41 -11.74
C VAL A 144 5.53 -4.72 -12.35
N ILE A 145 5.98 -5.85 -11.81
CA ILE A 145 5.54 -7.18 -12.26
C ILE A 145 4.04 -7.34 -12.00
N THR A 146 3.59 -6.91 -10.82
CA THR A 146 2.17 -6.84 -10.47
C THR A 146 1.42 -5.92 -11.44
N PHE A 147 1.95 -4.73 -11.70
CA PHE A 147 1.37 -3.75 -12.65
C PHE A 147 1.24 -4.30 -14.08
N ASN A 148 2.28 -4.92 -14.64
CA ASN A 148 2.27 -5.47 -16.01
C ASN A 148 1.33 -6.68 -16.15
N ALA A 149 1.25 -7.55 -15.13
CA ALA A 149 0.30 -8.65 -15.12
C ALA A 149 -1.15 -8.14 -15.13
N PHE A 150 -1.44 -7.06 -14.39
CA PHE A 150 -2.76 -6.46 -14.35
C PHE A 150 -3.07 -5.54 -15.52
N GLU A 151 -2.09 -4.94 -16.21
CA GLU A 151 -2.34 -4.04 -17.34
C GLU A 151 -3.15 -4.73 -18.46
N SER A 152 -2.79 -5.98 -18.78
CA SER A 152 -3.52 -6.77 -19.77
C SER A 152 -4.98 -7.04 -19.35
N VAL A 153 -5.21 -7.29 -18.05
CA VAL A 153 -6.54 -7.53 -17.47
C VAL A 153 -7.35 -6.24 -17.45
N TRP A 154 -6.77 -5.13 -17.01
CA TRP A 154 -7.40 -3.81 -16.98
C TRP A 154 -7.80 -3.35 -18.38
N ARG A 155 -6.90 -3.47 -19.35
CA ARG A 155 -7.18 -3.13 -20.75
C ARG A 155 -8.33 -3.97 -21.30
N LYS A 156 -8.32 -5.29 -21.05
CA LYS A 156 -9.40 -6.18 -21.45
C LYS A 156 -10.73 -5.77 -20.82
N ASN A 157 -10.76 -5.53 -19.50
CA ASN A 157 -11.95 -5.12 -18.79
C ASN A 157 -12.50 -3.79 -19.33
N LEU A 158 -11.65 -2.79 -19.56
CA LEU A 158 -12.05 -1.50 -20.14
C LEU A 158 -12.70 -1.64 -21.52
N ILE A 159 -12.11 -2.45 -22.40
CA ILE A 159 -12.65 -2.72 -23.74
C ILE A 159 -13.99 -3.47 -23.65
N GLU A 160 -14.08 -4.53 -22.83
CA GLU A 160 -15.31 -5.30 -22.65
C GLU A 160 -16.43 -4.46 -22.02
N ASN A 161 -16.07 -3.56 -21.10
CA ASN A 161 -17.02 -2.71 -20.39
C ASN A 161 -17.55 -1.55 -21.23
N GLU A 162 -16.82 -1.04 -22.23
CA GLU A 162 -17.20 0.16 -22.97
C GLU A 162 -18.60 0.06 -23.58
N SER A 163 -18.89 -1.03 -24.29
CA SER A 163 -20.20 -1.23 -24.92
C SER A 163 -21.33 -1.35 -23.89
N PHE A 164 -21.07 -2.06 -22.78
CA PHE A 164 -22.01 -2.22 -21.69
C PHE A 164 -22.32 -0.89 -21.00
N ILE A 165 -21.30 -0.11 -20.68
CA ILE A 165 -21.44 1.15 -19.95
C ILE A 165 -22.19 2.18 -20.78
N ARG A 166 -21.81 2.37 -22.05
CA ARG A 166 -22.50 3.32 -22.95
C ARG A 166 -24.00 2.99 -23.07
N SER A 167 -24.35 1.70 -23.14
CA SER A 167 -25.74 1.24 -23.18
C SER A 167 -26.46 1.44 -21.84
N ALA A 168 -25.80 1.10 -20.74
CA ALA A 168 -26.34 1.18 -19.38
C ALA A 168 -26.52 2.63 -18.87
N GLU A 169 -25.66 3.57 -19.29
CA GLU A 169 -25.84 4.99 -19.04
C GLU A 169 -27.13 5.52 -19.67
N LYS A 170 -27.41 5.14 -20.92
CA LYS A 170 -28.64 5.54 -21.62
C LYS A 170 -29.90 5.06 -20.89
N ASN A 171 -29.82 3.87 -20.27
CA ASN A 171 -30.90 3.27 -19.49
C ASN A 171 -30.88 3.67 -18.01
N LYS A 172 -29.98 4.59 -17.60
CA LYS A 172 -29.79 5.08 -16.22
C LYS A 172 -29.48 3.99 -15.17
N THR A 173 -29.10 2.78 -15.60
CA THR A 173 -28.64 1.71 -14.71
C THR A 173 -27.19 1.91 -14.30
N VAL A 174 -26.39 2.61 -15.11
CA VAL A 174 -25.07 3.13 -14.76
C VAL A 174 -25.12 4.65 -14.62
N SER A 175 -24.55 5.13 -13.52
CA SER A 175 -24.29 6.53 -13.22
C SER A 175 -22.81 6.69 -12.88
N TRP A 176 -22.31 7.93 -12.89
CA TRP A 176 -20.97 8.22 -12.39
C TRP A 176 -21.00 8.53 -10.91
N ILE A 177 -19.88 8.28 -10.23
CA ILE A 177 -19.74 8.49 -8.80
C ILE A 177 -20.00 9.94 -8.37
N THR A 178 -19.82 10.89 -9.29
CA THR A 178 -20.09 12.32 -9.11
C THR A 178 -21.52 12.64 -8.70
N GLU A 179 -22.50 11.78 -9.03
CA GLU A 179 -23.88 11.94 -8.56
C GLU A 179 -24.03 11.79 -7.04
N LEU A 180 -23.06 11.18 -6.37
CA LEU A 180 -23.04 10.98 -4.92
C LEU A 180 -22.12 11.97 -4.19
N ASP A 181 -21.53 12.95 -4.91
CA ASP A 181 -20.62 13.93 -4.31
C ASP A 181 -21.34 14.75 -3.24
N GLY A 182 -20.85 14.65 -1.99
CA GLY A 182 -21.48 15.30 -0.85
C GLY A 182 -22.89 14.79 -0.48
N ALA A 183 -23.38 13.69 -1.05
CA ALA A 183 -24.73 13.17 -0.80
C ALA A 183 -24.97 12.76 0.66
N PHE A 184 -23.89 12.48 1.41
CA PHE A 184 -23.93 12.02 2.79
C PHE A 184 -23.26 13.02 3.75
N ARG A 185 -23.31 14.32 3.41
CA ARG A 185 -22.89 15.40 4.31
C ARG A 185 -23.50 15.25 5.70
N ASN A 186 -22.66 15.37 6.72
CA ASN A 186 -23.02 15.26 8.14
C ASN A 186 -23.49 13.87 8.60
N ARG A 187 -23.38 12.83 7.79
CA ARG A 187 -23.73 11.45 8.16
C ARG A 187 -22.51 10.64 8.60
N THR A 188 -22.78 9.57 9.33
CA THR A 188 -21.82 8.51 9.64
C THR A 188 -21.86 7.47 8.54
N ILE A 189 -20.71 7.07 8.00
CA ILE A 189 -20.62 5.98 7.02
C ILE A 189 -19.91 4.80 7.66
N PHE A 190 -20.59 3.65 7.70
CA PHE A 190 -20.04 2.38 8.13
C PHE A 190 -19.48 1.64 6.92
N ILE A 191 -18.22 1.21 7.01
CA ILE A 191 -17.56 0.38 6.02
C ILE A 191 -17.41 -1.01 6.63
N LEU A 192 -18.17 -1.98 6.11
CA LEU A 192 -18.14 -3.37 6.56
C LEU A 192 -17.14 -4.15 5.71
N SER A 193 -16.06 -4.58 6.33
CA SER A 193 -14.94 -5.28 5.71
C SER A 193 -14.88 -6.75 6.15
N ALA A 194 -14.26 -7.62 5.35
CA ALA A 194 -14.32 -9.08 5.52
C ALA A 194 -13.35 -9.66 6.57
N GLY A 195 -12.82 -8.85 7.48
CA GLY A 195 -11.89 -9.32 8.51
C GLY A 195 -12.59 -10.17 9.58
N PRO A 196 -11.86 -11.04 10.31
CA PRO A 196 -12.44 -11.95 11.31
C PRO A 196 -13.33 -11.28 12.36
N SER A 197 -13.04 -10.04 12.78
CA SER A 197 -13.84 -9.30 13.77
C SER A 197 -15.25 -8.95 13.28
N LEU A 198 -15.52 -9.04 11.97
CA LEU A 198 -16.83 -8.78 11.40
C LEU A 198 -17.92 -9.70 12.01
N ASP A 199 -17.59 -10.95 12.33
CA ASP A 199 -18.57 -11.92 12.85
C ASP A 199 -19.19 -11.40 14.17
N GLU A 200 -18.35 -10.94 15.10
CA GLU A 200 -18.79 -10.37 16.38
C GLU A 200 -19.52 -9.04 16.16
N ASP A 201 -19.00 -8.18 15.27
CA ASP A 201 -19.60 -6.88 15.00
C ASP A 201 -21.01 -7.03 14.39
N LEU A 202 -21.22 -8.04 13.54
CA LEU A 202 -22.50 -8.31 12.89
C LEU A 202 -23.59 -8.73 13.89
N GLU A 203 -23.26 -9.43 14.97
CA GLU A 203 -24.23 -9.79 16.01
C GLU A 203 -24.84 -8.52 16.64
N PHE A 204 -24.01 -7.51 16.93
CA PHE A 204 -24.48 -6.23 17.44
C PHE A 204 -25.26 -5.43 16.39
N LEU A 205 -24.79 -5.40 15.14
CA LEU A 205 -25.45 -4.67 14.04
C LEU A 205 -26.83 -5.25 13.72
N ALA A 206 -26.98 -6.57 13.76
CA ALA A 206 -28.25 -7.26 13.55
C ALA A 206 -29.24 -6.95 14.69
N GLY A 207 -28.77 -7.00 15.94
CA GLY A 207 -29.57 -6.70 17.13
C GLY A 207 -30.11 -5.26 17.15
N TYR A 208 -29.31 -4.29 16.69
CA TYR A 208 -29.73 -2.89 16.60
C TYR A 208 -30.66 -2.58 15.42
N SER A 209 -30.90 -3.56 14.53
CA SER A 209 -31.76 -3.46 13.35
C SER A 209 -31.67 -2.07 12.72
N PHE A 210 -30.62 -1.82 11.93
CA PHE A 210 -30.44 -0.59 11.14
C PHE A 210 -31.71 -0.15 10.38
N GLN A 211 -32.64 -1.08 10.13
CA GLN A 211 -33.91 -0.86 9.46
C GLN A 211 -35.06 -0.36 10.36
N ARG A 212 -34.98 -0.51 11.68
CA ARG A 212 -36.09 -0.22 12.64
C ARG A 212 -35.83 0.95 13.59
N THR A 213 -34.63 1.50 13.59
CA THR A 213 -34.22 2.60 14.48
C THR A 213 -34.04 3.91 13.69
N ASN A 214 -34.14 5.05 14.37
CA ASN A 214 -33.84 6.39 13.79
C ASN A 214 -32.39 6.52 13.26
N LEU A 215 -31.53 5.52 13.49
CA LEU A 215 -30.16 5.41 12.98
C LEU A 215 -30.10 5.49 11.44
N LYS A 216 -31.11 5.00 10.71
CA LYS A 216 -31.13 5.00 9.24
C LYS A 216 -31.14 6.40 8.62
N ARG A 217 -31.60 7.43 9.36
CA ARG A 217 -31.56 8.82 8.87
C ARG A 217 -30.15 9.41 8.89
N ASN A 218 -29.28 8.91 9.77
CA ASN A 218 -27.98 9.51 10.07
C ASN A 218 -26.78 8.62 9.69
N ALA A 219 -27.03 7.38 9.25
CA ALA A 219 -25.99 6.44 8.89
C ALA A 219 -26.18 5.87 7.48
N VAL A 220 -25.07 5.58 6.81
CA VAL A 220 -25.00 4.88 5.52
C VAL A 220 -24.08 3.67 5.68
N VAL A 221 -24.46 2.53 5.12
CA VAL A 221 -23.68 1.29 5.21
C VAL A 221 -23.14 0.92 3.84
N ILE A 222 -21.81 0.82 3.74
CA ILE A 222 -21.09 0.33 2.56
C ILE A 222 -20.44 -1.00 2.94
N ALA A 223 -20.86 -2.10 2.29
CA ALA A 223 -20.18 -3.37 2.42
C ALA A 223 -19.15 -3.53 1.31
N VAL A 224 -17.95 -4.05 1.62
CA VAL A 224 -17.04 -4.49 0.56
C VAL A 224 -17.54 -5.81 -0.05
N ASP A 225 -17.22 -6.06 -1.32
CA ASP A 225 -17.62 -7.24 -2.08
C ASP A 225 -17.52 -8.57 -1.30
N SER A 226 -16.39 -8.78 -0.63
CA SER A 226 -16.03 -9.98 0.10
C SER A 226 -16.74 -10.13 1.46
N ALA A 227 -17.34 -9.06 1.98
CA ALA A 227 -18.13 -9.09 3.21
C ALA A 227 -19.63 -9.30 2.93
N LEU A 228 -20.09 -9.01 1.71
CA LEU A 228 -21.51 -8.95 1.36
C LEU A 228 -22.30 -10.19 1.80
N LYS A 229 -21.76 -11.39 1.54
CA LYS A 229 -22.43 -12.64 1.90
C LYS A 229 -22.65 -12.72 3.42
N SER A 230 -21.60 -12.55 4.23
CA SER A 230 -21.71 -12.60 5.70
C SER A 230 -22.66 -11.53 6.25
N VAL A 231 -22.56 -10.31 5.71
CA VAL A 231 -23.43 -9.18 6.08
C VAL A 231 -24.91 -9.51 5.86
N LEU A 232 -25.26 -10.05 4.69
CA LEU A 232 -26.63 -10.45 4.37
C LEU A 232 -27.12 -11.64 5.20
N HIS A 233 -26.24 -12.61 5.50
CA HIS A 233 -26.60 -13.76 6.34
C HIS A 233 -26.93 -13.33 7.78
N ALA A 234 -26.27 -12.29 8.28
CA ALA A 234 -26.60 -11.68 9.58
C ALA A 234 -27.87 -10.81 9.54
N GLY A 235 -28.54 -10.69 8.39
CA GLY A 235 -29.75 -9.87 8.23
C GLY A 235 -29.48 -8.36 8.10
N VAL A 236 -28.23 -7.95 7.92
CA VAL A 236 -27.86 -6.56 7.66
C VAL A 236 -27.94 -6.31 6.15
N ILE A 237 -28.70 -5.31 5.72
CA ILE A 237 -28.78 -4.92 4.30
C ILE A 237 -28.00 -3.62 4.12
N PRO A 238 -26.85 -3.64 3.41
CA PRO A 238 -26.08 -2.44 3.15
C PRO A 238 -26.78 -1.53 2.14
N ASP A 239 -26.52 -0.23 2.22
CA ASP A 239 -27.03 0.75 1.24
C ASP A 239 -26.24 0.68 -0.07
N TYR A 240 -24.97 0.32 0.01
CA TYR A 240 -24.08 0.15 -1.14
C TYR A 240 -23.14 -1.05 -0.97
N VAL A 241 -22.75 -1.64 -2.09
CA VAL A 241 -21.61 -2.57 -2.14
C VAL A 241 -20.45 -1.93 -2.90
N CYS A 242 -19.22 -2.04 -2.41
CA CYS A 242 -18.03 -1.55 -3.10
C CYS A 242 -17.22 -2.70 -3.70
N SER A 243 -16.77 -2.55 -4.94
CA SER A 243 -15.89 -3.50 -5.63
C SER A 243 -14.90 -2.76 -6.52
N VAL A 244 -13.60 -3.03 -6.37
CA VAL A 244 -12.54 -2.38 -7.17
C VAL A 244 -11.57 -3.37 -7.82
N ASP A 245 -11.69 -4.66 -7.50
CA ASP A 245 -10.77 -5.69 -7.96
C ASP A 245 -10.97 -5.96 -9.46
N PRO A 246 -9.88 -6.04 -10.26
CA PRO A 246 -9.96 -6.33 -11.69
C PRO A 246 -10.13 -7.83 -12.01
N GLN A 247 -10.10 -8.72 -11.01
CA GLN A 247 -10.11 -10.17 -11.23
C GLN A 247 -11.51 -10.78 -11.20
N LYS A 248 -11.78 -11.67 -12.16
CA LYS A 248 -13.07 -12.38 -12.29
C LYS A 248 -13.40 -13.29 -11.11
N ILE A 249 -12.39 -13.74 -10.35
CA ILE A 249 -12.58 -14.62 -9.19
C ILE A 249 -13.48 -14.00 -8.11
N LYS A 250 -13.57 -12.66 -8.06
CA LYS A 250 -14.41 -11.93 -7.12
C LYS A 250 -15.90 -11.93 -7.49
N ALA A 251 -16.27 -12.35 -8.71
CA ALA A 251 -17.64 -12.28 -9.18
C ALA A 251 -18.63 -13.07 -8.32
N SER A 252 -18.23 -14.21 -7.76
CA SER A 252 -19.08 -15.04 -6.89
C SER A 252 -19.45 -14.35 -5.57
N SER A 253 -18.61 -13.42 -5.09
CA SER A 253 -18.91 -12.67 -3.86
C SER A 253 -20.14 -11.75 -4.01
N LEU A 254 -20.52 -11.43 -5.26
CA LEU A 254 -21.64 -10.55 -5.58
C LEU A 254 -22.89 -11.29 -6.09
N ASP A 255 -22.93 -12.63 -6.06
CA ASP A 255 -24.10 -13.40 -6.48
C ASP A 255 -25.38 -13.06 -5.68
N CYS A 256 -25.19 -12.57 -4.46
CA CYS A 256 -26.26 -12.20 -3.53
C CYS A 256 -26.59 -10.69 -3.51
N ILE A 257 -26.05 -9.87 -4.42
CA ILE A 257 -26.21 -8.40 -4.39
C ILE A 257 -27.66 -7.92 -4.54
N GLY A 258 -28.50 -8.65 -5.27
CA GLY A 258 -29.91 -8.30 -5.45
C GLY A 258 -30.12 -6.88 -6.00
N ASP A 259 -30.85 -6.06 -5.25
CA ASP A 259 -31.18 -4.67 -5.60
C ASP A 259 -30.20 -3.63 -5.04
N ILE A 260 -29.17 -4.06 -4.30
CA ILE A 260 -28.24 -3.14 -3.66
C ILE A 260 -27.36 -2.46 -4.72
N PRO A 261 -27.28 -1.12 -4.76
CA PRO A 261 -26.41 -0.40 -5.69
C PRO A 261 -24.92 -0.75 -5.51
N LEU A 262 -24.21 -0.85 -6.63
CA LEU A 262 -22.78 -1.16 -6.68
C LEU A 262 -21.96 0.11 -6.93
N LEU A 263 -20.98 0.39 -6.07
CA LEU A 263 -19.90 1.34 -6.30
C LEU A 263 -18.74 0.56 -6.92
N ALA A 264 -18.45 0.78 -8.20
CA ALA A 264 -17.49 -0.02 -8.93
C ALA A 264 -16.44 0.79 -9.68
N SER A 265 -15.23 0.23 -9.73
CA SER A 265 -14.20 0.69 -10.65
C SER A 265 -14.58 0.38 -12.09
N VAL A 266 -14.25 1.29 -13.01
CA VAL A 266 -14.28 1.02 -14.47
C VAL A 266 -13.36 -0.13 -14.88
N LEU A 267 -12.37 -0.47 -14.05
CA LEU A 267 -11.43 -1.58 -14.24
C LEU A 267 -11.98 -2.93 -13.76
N SER A 268 -13.13 -2.97 -13.07
CA SER A 268 -13.74 -4.23 -12.63
C SER A 268 -14.26 -5.04 -13.81
N PRO A 269 -14.21 -6.39 -13.76
CA PRO A 269 -14.71 -7.24 -14.83
C PRO A 269 -16.18 -6.99 -15.17
N ASN A 270 -16.52 -7.20 -16.43
CA ASN A 270 -17.89 -7.06 -16.90
C ASN A 270 -18.87 -7.99 -16.18
N GLU A 271 -18.41 -9.18 -15.76
CA GLU A 271 -19.17 -10.14 -14.97
C GLU A 271 -19.56 -9.64 -13.59
N ILE A 272 -18.76 -8.74 -12.99
CA ILE A 272 -19.09 -8.09 -11.73
C ILE A 272 -20.14 -7.01 -11.98
N LEU A 273 -19.91 -6.14 -12.97
CA LEU A 273 -20.80 -5.02 -13.26
C LEU A 273 -22.21 -5.50 -13.61
N LYS A 274 -22.34 -6.54 -14.42
CA LYS A 274 -23.66 -7.08 -14.85
C LYS A 274 -24.50 -7.70 -13.74
N LYS A 275 -23.95 -7.93 -12.55
CA LYS A 275 -24.72 -8.48 -11.41
C LYS A 275 -25.58 -7.43 -10.71
N ALA A 276 -25.19 -6.16 -10.80
CA ALA A 276 -25.88 -5.07 -10.13
C ALA A 276 -26.91 -4.41 -11.04
N LYS A 277 -28.09 -4.09 -10.48
CA LYS A 277 -29.13 -3.35 -11.22
C LYS A 277 -28.86 -1.85 -11.31
N LYS A 278 -28.16 -1.29 -10.32
CA LYS A 278 -27.71 0.10 -10.27
C LYS A 278 -26.21 0.14 -9.97
N ILE A 279 -25.47 0.93 -10.74
CA ILE A 279 -24.02 1.04 -10.63
C ILE A 279 -23.64 2.51 -10.60
N TYR A 280 -22.71 2.86 -9.71
CA TYR A 280 -21.97 4.13 -9.71
C TYR A 280 -20.51 3.85 -10.04
N LEU A 281 -20.06 4.34 -11.18
CA LEU A 281 -18.71 4.08 -11.70
C LEU A 281 -17.72 5.17 -11.35
N PHE A 282 -16.49 4.76 -11.07
CA PHE A 282 -15.35 5.65 -10.88
C PHE A 282 -14.08 5.10 -11.53
N GLY A 283 -13.18 6.02 -11.90
CA GLY A 283 -11.82 5.70 -12.34
C GLY A 283 -10.87 5.56 -11.16
N GLN A 284 -9.76 4.85 -11.35
CA GLN A 284 -8.66 4.75 -10.37
C GLN A 284 -7.43 5.56 -10.77
N GLY A 285 -7.52 6.34 -11.86
CA GLY A 285 -6.44 7.24 -12.30
C GLY A 285 -5.34 6.51 -13.06
N HIS A 286 -5.61 5.30 -13.54
CA HIS A 286 -4.65 4.58 -14.37
C HIS A 286 -4.48 5.26 -15.74
N PRO A 287 -3.26 5.39 -16.29
CA PRO A 287 -3.04 6.06 -17.59
C PRO A 287 -3.84 5.45 -18.76
N LEU A 288 -4.24 4.18 -18.64
CA LEU A 288 -5.15 3.57 -19.61
C LEU A 288 -6.50 4.30 -19.63
N GLU A 289 -7.05 4.66 -18.48
CA GLU A 289 -8.39 5.28 -18.35
C GLU A 289 -8.51 6.58 -19.17
N GLU A 290 -7.42 7.34 -19.34
CA GLU A 290 -7.40 8.55 -20.17
C GLU A 290 -7.75 8.29 -21.64
N LYS A 291 -7.53 7.07 -22.12
CA LYS A 291 -7.81 6.64 -23.49
C LYS A 291 -9.21 6.05 -23.64
N PHE A 292 -9.98 5.94 -22.55
CA PHE A 292 -11.34 5.38 -22.54
C PHE A 292 -12.38 6.41 -22.10
N PHE A 293 -13.64 6.00 -22.02
CA PHE A 293 -14.83 6.82 -21.74
C PHE A 293 -14.93 7.35 -20.28
N VAL A 294 -13.84 7.30 -19.51
CA VAL A 294 -13.85 7.62 -18.08
C VAL A 294 -13.95 9.13 -17.88
N LYS A 295 -14.96 9.59 -17.12
CA LYS A 295 -15.09 11.01 -16.80
C LYS A 295 -14.00 11.45 -15.84
N LYS A 296 -13.28 12.50 -16.20
CA LYS A 296 -12.12 13.03 -15.43
C LYS A 296 -12.47 13.37 -13.98
N ASP A 297 -13.64 13.96 -13.76
CA ASP A 297 -14.15 14.31 -12.42
C ASP A 297 -14.55 13.09 -11.59
N SER A 298 -14.75 11.94 -12.23
CA SER A 298 -15.14 10.68 -11.61
C SER A 298 -13.95 9.77 -11.32
N VAL A 299 -12.73 10.24 -11.60
CA VAL A 299 -11.49 9.55 -11.24
C VAL A 299 -11.19 9.78 -9.76
N MET A 300 -10.84 8.71 -9.06
CA MET A 300 -10.40 8.71 -7.67
C MET A 300 -8.89 8.60 -7.61
N SER A 301 -8.25 9.47 -6.82
CA SER A 301 -6.83 9.36 -6.48
C SER A 301 -6.65 8.68 -5.13
N ASP A 302 -5.50 8.04 -4.94
CA ASP A 302 -5.05 7.50 -3.65
C ASP A 302 -6.04 6.54 -2.97
N ILE A 303 -6.57 5.55 -3.70
CA ILE A 303 -7.57 4.60 -3.18
C ILE A 303 -6.99 3.49 -2.27
N GLY A 304 -5.69 3.51 -1.97
CA GLY A 304 -5.07 2.66 -0.93
C GLY A 304 -4.95 1.16 -1.20
N GLY A 305 -5.12 0.71 -2.45
CA GLY A 305 -4.78 -0.65 -2.88
C GLY A 305 -5.73 -1.78 -2.45
N SER A 306 -6.76 -1.49 -1.64
CA SER A 306 -7.80 -2.46 -1.25
C SER A 306 -9.21 -1.93 -1.51
N VAL A 307 -10.22 -2.82 -1.48
CA VAL A 307 -11.63 -2.41 -1.60
C VAL A 307 -12.07 -1.54 -0.42
N ALA A 308 -11.58 -1.85 0.79
CA ALA A 308 -11.96 -1.12 2.01
C ALA A 308 -11.35 0.29 2.04
N THR A 309 -10.10 0.44 1.62
CA THR A 309 -9.46 1.76 1.49
C THR A 309 -10.16 2.58 0.42
N ALA A 310 -10.50 1.99 -0.73
CA ALA A 310 -11.28 2.67 -1.77
C ALA A 310 -12.66 3.13 -1.26
N ALA A 311 -13.34 2.29 -0.48
CA ALA A 311 -14.61 2.64 0.15
C ALA A 311 -14.48 3.82 1.13
N ALA A 312 -13.35 3.94 1.84
CA ALA A 312 -13.10 5.07 2.74
C ALA A 312 -12.84 6.37 1.98
N VAL A 313 -12.07 6.33 0.90
CA VAL A 313 -11.87 7.52 0.04
C VAL A 313 -13.19 7.94 -0.62
N LEU A 314 -14.03 6.98 -1.03
CA LEU A 314 -15.39 7.28 -1.49
C LEU A 314 -16.25 7.90 -0.39
N ALA A 315 -16.20 7.39 0.84
CA ALA A 315 -16.93 7.95 1.97
C ALA A 315 -16.53 9.41 2.26
N LEU A 316 -15.23 9.74 2.16
CA LEU A 316 -14.75 11.13 2.24
C LEU A 316 -15.36 11.99 1.13
N ARG A 317 -15.34 11.52 -0.11
CA ARG A 317 -15.92 12.21 -1.27
C ARG A 317 -17.43 12.43 -1.16
N PHE A 318 -18.14 11.48 -0.54
CA PHE A 318 -19.57 11.62 -0.25
C PHE A 318 -19.88 12.60 0.90
N GLY A 319 -18.86 13.17 1.54
CA GLY A 319 -18.99 14.18 2.59
C GLY A 319 -19.25 13.62 3.98
N ALA A 320 -18.84 12.38 4.26
CA ALA A 320 -19.01 11.77 5.58
C ALA A 320 -18.43 12.67 6.69
N LYS A 321 -19.17 12.81 7.79
CA LYS A 321 -18.66 13.46 9.01
C LYS A 321 -17.91 12.47 9.91
N CYS A 322 -18.30 11.21 9.84
CA CYS A 322 -17.69 10.13 10.58
C CYS A 322 -17.58 8.90 9.68
N ILE A 323 -16.43 8.22 9.68
CA ILE A 323 -16.21 6.96 8.97
C ILE A 323 -15.88 5.90 10.02
N VAL A 324 -16.64 4.80 10.00
CA VAL A 324 -16.52 3.70 10.96
C VAL A 324 -16.05 2.47 10.20
N LEU A 325 -14.86 1.98 10.55
CA LEU A 325 -14.25 0.79 9.98
C LEU A 325 -14.64 -0.42 10.83
N VAL A 326 -15.45 -1.30 10.25
CA VAL A 326 -16.01 -2.50 10.90
C VAL A 326 -15.46 -3.74 10.21
N GLY A 327 -15.05 -4.75 10.98
CA GLY A 327 -14.40 -5.93 10.38
C GLY A 327 -13.06 -5.60 9.70
N GLN A 328 -12.42 -4.50 10.06
CA GLN A 328 -11.15 -4.05 9.48
C GLN A 328 -9.99 -4.49 10.38
N ASP A 329 -9.63 -5.77 10.34
CA ASP A 329 -8.61 -6.34 11.22
C ASP A 329 -7.18 -6.01 10.79
N LEU A 330 -6.88 -6.05 9.49
CA LEU A 330 -5.53 -5.81 8.94
C LEU A 330 -4.41 -6.64 9.60
N ALA A 331 -4.78 -7.77 10.18
CA ALA A 331 -3.92 -8.70 10.88
C ALA A 331 -4.45 -10.12 10.72
N LEU A 332 -3.56 -11.09 10.97
CA LEU A 332 -3.87 -12.51 10.96
C LEU A 332 -4.35 -12.91 12.36
N THR A 333 -5.58 -12.51 12.71
CA THR A 333 -6.18 -12.80 14.01
C THR A 333 -6.79 -14.21 14.02
N GLU A 334 -6.75 -14.89 15.18
CA GLU A 334 -7.37 -16.21 15.42
C GLU A 334 -7.03 -17.35 14.43
N LYS A 335 -5.90 -17.27 13.72
CA LYS A 335 -5.58 -18.21 12.61
C LYS A 335 -6.59 -18.18 11.46
N LYS A 336 -7.27 -17.05 11.25
CA LYS A 336 -8.15 -16.80 10.10
C LYS A 336 -7.62 -15.61 9.30
N MET A 337 -8.00 -15.54 8.02
CA MET A 337 -7.77 -14.34 7.19
C MET A 337 -9.06 -13.55 6.94
N TYR A 338 -10.21 -14.22 6.98
CA TYR A 338 -11.52 -13.63 6.71
C TYR A 338 -12.58 -14.14 7.68
N SER A 339 -13.71 -13.44 7.76
CA SER A 339 -14.90 -13.80 8.54
C SER A 339 -15.60 -15.08 8.03
N ARG A 340 -16.44 -15.70 8.87
CA ARG A 340 -17.22 -16.87 8.47
C ARG A 340 -18.22 -16.53 7.37
N GLY A 341 -18.38 -17.44 6.41
CA GLY A 341 -19.25 -17.24 5.24
C GLY A 341 -18.60 -16.47 4.08
N ASN A 342 -17.35 -16.03 4.20
CA ASN A 342 -16.57 -15.55 3.07
C ASN A 342 -16.28 -16.71 2.08
N VAL A 343 -16.43 -16.46 0.78
CA VAL A 343 -16.25 -17.49 -0.27
C VAL A 343 -14.86 -18.15 -0.20
N GLN A 344 -13.81 -17.38 0.06
CA GLN A 344 -12.44 -17.92 0.15
C GLN A 344 -12.24 -18.77 1.41
N GLU A 345 -12.95 -18.47 2.49
CA GLU A 345 -12.91 -19.27 3.72
C GLU A 345 -13.74 -20.55 3.55
N GLU A 346 -14.91 -20.48 2.92
CA GLU A 346 -15.74 -21.64 2.59
C GLU A 346 -15.05 -22.60 1.60
N GLU A 347 -14.35 -22.08 0.60
CA GLU A 347 -13.56 -22.90 -0.33
C GLU A 347 -12.41 -23.63 0.37
N LYS A 348 -11.75 -23.00 1.37
CA LYS A 348 -10.69 -23.65 2.15
C LYS A 348 -11.23 -24.72 3.07
N VAL A 349 -12.35 -24.43 3.74
CA VAL A 349 -13.03 -25.41 4.61
C VAL A 349 -13.51 -26.61 3.79
N SER A 350 -14.11 -26.37 2.62
CA SER A 350 -14.60 -27.46 1.74
C SER A 350 -13.47 -28.29 1.11
N ARG A 351 -12.29 -27.70 0.88
CA ARG A 351 -11.09 -28.42 0.40
C ARG A 351 -10.26 -29.06 1.52
N SER A 352 -10.66 -28.90 2.78
CA SER A 352 -9.94 -29.49 3.91
C SER A 352 -10.06 -31.01 3.89
N THR A 353 -8.94 -31.69 4.11
CA THR A 353 -8.89 -33.15 4.22
C THR A 353 -8.31 -33.55 5.57
N ARG A 354 -8.42 -34.83 5.94
CA ARG A 354 -7.79 -35.38 7.15
C ARG A 354 -6.26 -35.13 7.21
N PHE A 355 -5.61 -34.96 6.07
CA PHE A 355 -4.16 -34.74 5.96
C PHE A 355 -3.77 -33.27 5.74
N CYS A 356 -4.73 -32.39 5.44
CA CYS A 356 -4.52 -30.97 5.19
C CYS A 356 -5.73 -30.18 5.70
N SER A 357 -5.68 -29.72 6.94
CA SER A 357 -6.72 -28.86 7.54
C SER A 357 -6.65 -27.44 6.98
N ALA A 358 -7.75 -26.68 7.05
CA ALA A 358 -7.75 -25.25 6.77
C ALA A 358 -6.66 -24.51 7.55
N GLU A 359 -6.39 -24.92 8.79
CA GLU A 359 -5.32 -24.41 9.64
C GLU A 359 -3.92 -24.70 9.07
N ASN A 360 -3.67 -25.88 8.52
CA ASN A 360 -2.40 -26.21 7.86
C ASN A 360 -2.17 -25.37 6.60
N CYS A 361 -3.22 -25.10 5.81
CA CYS A 361 -3.16 -24.20 4.64
C CYS A 361 -2.86 -22.75 5.04
N ILE A 362 -3.38 -22.29 6.16
CA ILE A 362 -3.11 -20.95 6.68
C ILE A 362 -1.67 -20.86 7.20
N MET A 363 -1.22 -21.88 7.93
CA MET A 363 0.15 -21.97 8.45
C MET A 363 1.20 -22.07 7.33
N SER A 364 0.91 -22.73 6.21
CA SER A 364 1.83 -22.78 5.06
C SER A 364 1.93 -21.42 4.34
N LEU A 365 0.80 -20.73 4.16
CA LEU A 365 0.77 -19.35 3.65
C LEU A 365 1.52 -18.38 4.57
N TRP A 366 1.48 -18.61 5.89
CA TRP A 366 2.21 -17.80 6.87
C TRP A 366 3.72 -18.01 6.78
N ARG A 367 4.17 -19.26 6.59
CA ARG A 367 5.61 -19.57 6.42
C ARG A 367 6.22 -19.02 5.14
N GLN A 368 5.40 -18.81 4.10
CA GLN A 368 5.84 -18.32 2.80
C GLN A 368 5.82 -16.79 2.68
N ARG A 369 5.30 -16.07 3.68
CA ARG A 369 5.13 -14.60 3.63
C ARG A 369 6.09 -13.91 4.59
N ASN A 370 6.61 -12.76 4.18
CA ASN A 370 7.45 -11.89 5.02
C ASN A 370 6.58 -11.19 6.09
N LEU A 371 6.21 -11.92 7.14
CA LEU A 371 5.29 -11.42 8.16
C LEU A 371 5.96 -10.37 9.07
N ARG A 372 5.20 -9.33 9.42
CA ARG A 372 5.59 -8.27 10.35
C ARG A 372 4.77 -8.37 11.64
N ARG A 373 5.28 -7.78 12.72
CA ARG A 373 4.55 -7.63 13.98
C ARG A 373 4.11 -6.19 14.14
N VAL A 374 2.84 -5.99 14.46
CA VAL A 374 2.25 -4.68 14.76
C VAL A 374 1.45 -4.77 16.06
N GLN A 375 1.26 -3.64 16.73
CA GLN A 375 0.40 -3.59 17.90
C GLN A 375 -1.07 -3.70 17.49
N SER A 376 -1.83 -4.52 18.21
CA SER A 376 -3.29 -4.48 18.18
C SER A 376 -3.84 -3.39 19.09
N VAL A 377 -5.14 -3.13 18.98
CA VAL A 377 -5.81 -2.09 19.78
C VAL A 377 -5.79 -2.40 21.28
N ASP A 378 -5.93 -3.67 21.65
CA ASP A 378 -5.81 -4.15 23.03
C ASP A 378 -4.37 -4.16 23.60
N GLY A 379 -3.38 -3.74 22.81
CA GLY A 379 -1.97 -3.64 23.22
C GLY A 379 -1.16 -4.92 23.01
N ASN A 380 -1.77 -6.00 22.52
CA ASN A 380 -1.05 -7.21 22.15
C ASN A 380 -0.25 -7.04 20.84
N TRP A 381 0.60 -8.02 20.53
CA TRP A 381 1.30 -8.08 19.25
C TRP A 381 0.61 -9.07 18.32
N VAL A 382 0.25 -8.60 17.13
CA VAL A 382 -0.38 -9.42 16.09
C VAL A 382 0.50 -9.49 14.84
N MET A 383 0.40 -10.60 14.12
CA MET A 383 1.12 -10.77 12.85
C MET A 383 0.32 -10.15 11.72
N THR A 384 1.00 -9.46 10.81
CA THR A 384 0.42 -8.90 9.59
C THR A 384 1.35 -9.14 8.40
N THR A 385 0.85 -8.94 7.18
CA THR A 385 1.68 -8.95 5.97
C THR A 385 2.06 -7.51 5.60
N PRO A 386 3.12 -7.28 4.81
CA PRO A 386 3.49 -5.94 4.37
C PRO A 386 2.36 -5.24 3.60
N VAL A 387 1.56 -6.00 2.87
CA VAL A 387 0.38 -5.51 2.13
C VAL A 387 -0.76 -5.09 3.06
N LEU A 388 -1.04 -5.85 4.12
CA LEU A 388 -2.08 -5.46 5.09
C LEU A 388 -1.62 -4.27 5.94
N ASP A 389 -0.34 -4.21 6.27
CA ASP A 389 0.26 -3.06 6.97
C ASP A 389 0.27 -1.80 6.10
N SER A 390 0.47 -1.91 4.78
CA SER A 390 0.34 -0.75 3.88
C SER A 390 -1.09 -0.20 3.84
N TYR A 391 -2.11 -1.07 3.90
CA TYR A 391 -3.51 -0.63 4.03
C TYR A 391 -3.75 0.07 5.37
N ARG A 392 -3.15 -0.43 6.47
CA ARG A 392 -3.22 0.18 7.81
C ARG A 392 -2.65 1.59 7.79
N LEU A 393 -1.45 1.76 7.26
CA LEU A 393 -0.79 3.05 7.09
C LEU A 393 -1.58 3.99 6.16
N HIS A 394 -2.23 3.44 5.13
CA HIS A 394 -3.07 4.25 4.25
C HIS A 394 -4.32 4.80 4.97
N PHE A 395 -5.01 4.00 5.78
CA PHE A 395 -6.11 4.51 6.61
C PHE A 395 -5.65 5.58 7.60
N GLU A 396 -4.48 5.40 8.20
CA GLU A 396 -3.85 6.38 9.10
C GLU A 396 -3.57 7.69 8.36
N LYS A 397 -2.96 7.61 7.17
CA LYS A 397 -2.68 8.75 6.29
C LYS A 397 -3.95 9.53 5.94
N ILE A 398 -4.99 8.87 5.42
CA ILE A 398 -6.21 9.58 4.99
C ILE A 398 -6.95 10.21 6.17
N ALA A 399 -6.86 9.63 7.37
CA ALA A 399 -7.44 10.20 8.58
C ALA A 399 -6.68 11.47 9.01
N LEU A 400 -5.34 11.45 8.94
CA LEU A 400 -4.50 12.62 9.23
C LEU A 400 -4.70 13.76 8.22
N GLU A 401 -4.87 13.43 6.94
CA GLU A 401 -5.12 14.41 5.87
C GLU A 401 -6.53 15.03 5.95
N ASN A 402 -7.46 14.40 6.68
CA ASN A 402 -8.85 14.83 6.80
C ASN A 402 -9.28 15.01 8.27
N PRO A 403 -8.65 15.94 9.04
CA PRO A 403 -8.91 16.09 10.47
C PRO A 403 -10.35 16.52 10.81
N GLN A 404 -11.09 17.05 9.83
CA GLN A 404 -12.51 17.40 9.94
C GLN A 404 -13.45 16.17 9.95
N VAL A 405 -12.96 15.01 9.51
CA VAL A 405 -13.71 13.74 9.47
C VAL A 405 -13.21 12.84 10.58
N ARG A 406 -14.13 12.36 11.41
CA ARG A 406 -13.79 11.44 12.50
C ARG A 406 -13.65 10.02 11.96
N PHE A 407 -12.51 9.37 12.18
CA PHE A 407 -12.30 7.96 11.85
C PHE A 407 -12.34 7.10 13.10
N ILE A 408 -13.09 6.00 13.05
CA ILE A 408 -13.27 5.07 14.17
C ILE A 408 -12.99 3.64 13.71
N GLN A 409 -12.14 2.92 14.43
CA GLN A 409 -11.93 1.47 14.31
C GLN A 409 -12.78 0.74 15.36
N THR A 410 -13.45 -0.35 14.99
CA THR A 410 -14.20 -1.20 15.95
C THR A 410 -13.46 -2.48 16.33
N SER A 411 -12.50 -2.93 15.52
CA SER A 411 -11.78 -4.20 15.70
C SER A 411 -10.80 -4.13 16.88
N MET A 412 -11.14 -4.77 17.99
CA MET A 412 -10.33 -4.80 19.22
C MET A 412 -9.02 -5.59 19.07
N HIS A 413 -9.08 -6.73 18.38
CA HIS A 413 -7.92 -7.63 18.21
C HIS A 413 -7.19 -7.40 16.88
N GLY A 414 -7.69 -6.49 16.04
CA GLY A 414 -7.05 -6.08 14.79
C GLY A 414 -5.82 -5.20 15.02
N ALA A 415 -5.01 -5.04 13.97
CA ALA A 415 -3.89 -4.10 13.96
C ALA A 415 -4.38 -2.66 14.21
N LYS A 416 -3.64 -1.90 15.02
CA LYS A 416 -3.99 -0.53 15.39
C LYS A 416 -3.73 0.45 14.25
N ILE A 417 -4.78 1.12 13.77
CA ILE A 417 -4.75 2.02 12.60
C ILE A 417 -4.32 3.48 12.97
N GLY A 418 -3.92 3.74 14.21
CA GLY A 418 -3.55 5.11 14.64
C GLY A 418 -4.73 6.08 14.77
N ILE A 419 -5.97 5.57 14.63
CA ILE A 419 -7.22 6.31 14.78
C ILE A 419 -7.93 5.95 16.10
N GLU A 420 -9.03 6.65 16.39
CA GLU A 420 -9.84 6.35 17.57
C GLU A 420 -10.42 4.93 17.50
N HIS A 421 -10.40 4.21 18.62
CA HIS A 421 -11.09 2.94 18.75
C HIS A 421 -12.33 3.05 19.65
N ILE A 422 -13.46 2.57 19.15
CA ILE A 422 -14.70 2.42 19.92
C ILE A 422 -15.33 1.08 19.53
N PRO A 423 -15.58 0.16 20.49
CA PRO A 423 -16.32 -1.08 20.21
C PRO A 423 -17.68 -0.78 19.58
N ILE A 424 -18.11 -1.60 18.61
CA ILE A 424 -19.34 -1.33 17.84
C ILE A 424 -20.56 -1.21 18.76
N SER A 425 -20.66 -2.02 19.81
CA SER A 425 -21.74 -2.01 20.78
C SER A 425 -21.89 -0.63 21.45
N LYS A 426 -20.78 -0.08 21.95
CA LYS A 426 -20.72 1.25 22.57
C LYS A 426 -21.03 2.35 21.56
N LEU A 427 -20.54 2.22 20.32
CA LEU A 427 -20.81 3.20 19.27
C LEU A 427 -22.31 3.26 18.92
N LEU A 428 -22.97 2.10 18.81
CA LEU A 428 -24.41 2.00 18.55
C LEU A 428 -25.24 2.59 19.70
N GLU A 429 -24.83 2.38 20.95
CA GLU A 429 -25.44 3.05 22.11
C GLU A 429 -25.29 4.58 22.07
N MET A 430 -24.13 5.08 21.66
CA MET A 430 -23.90 6.52 21.54
C MET A 430 -24.77 7.14 20.45
N LEU A 431 -24.90 6.47 19.31
CA LEU A 431 -25.67 6.95 18.17
C LEU A 431 -27.19 6.90 18.43
N SER A 432 -27.69 5.88 19.15
CA SER A 432 -29.09 5.82 19.56
C SER A 432 -29.46 6.94 20.54
N LYS A 433 -28.66 7.16 21.60
CA LYS A 433 -28.88 8.26 22.57
C LYS A 433 -28.79 9.66 21.97
N GLY A 434 -28.00 9.83 20.90
CA GLY A 434 -27.87 11.10 20.17
C GLY A 434 -29.04 11.38 19.23
N ALA A 435 -29.72 10.34 18.74
CA ALA A 435 -30.90 10.48 17.89
C ALA A 435 -32.13 10.97 18.69
N ASP A 436 -32.29 10.49 19.93
CA ASP A 436 -33.43 10.84 20.80
C ASP A 436 -33.39 12.28 21.35
N ARG A 437 -32.25 13.00 21.21
CA ARG A 437 -32.10 14.40 21.67
C ARG A 437 -32.40 15.45 20.59
N ASN A 438 -32.60 15.02 19.35
CA ASN A 438 -32.86 15.90 18.20
C ASN A 438 -34.30 15.73 17.63
N GLU A 439 -35.16 14.99 18.34
CA GLU A 439 -36.62 15.07 18.23
C GLU A 439 -37.15 16.03 19.30
#